data_AF-A0A7D9L9X4-F1
#
_entry.id   AF-A0A7D9L9X4-F1
#
_cell.length_a   1.000
_cell.length_b   1.000
_cell.length_c   1.000
_cell.angle_alpha   90.00
_cell.angle_beta   90.00
_cell.angle_gamma   90.00
#
_symmetry.space_group_name_H-M   'P 1'
#
loop_
_entity.id
_entity.type
_entity.pdbx_description
1 polymer ?
#
loop_
_entity_poly.entity_id
_entity_poly.type
_entity_poly.pdbx_seq_one_letter_code
_entity_poly.pdbx_strand_id
1 'polypeptide(L)'
;MIITQFKFLLPASHPNRPRVSSPVNKSSHTSHHIKGLQSMTRVYSLSEDLHELASYSAIQDPCERTGLMAAFRTFDEFQKNFSKLMSRFESREKMKNSSSFPGNGGAPKSSLMKRNISLSAPSSGASLQTLWESGDQTDAGKKYEEPVHIINIALTKSGICTRMTDCSEKLLAYLESKRPILVEKGIRRITFLVTDCKGSSPWYFTYRASSNFMEDAIYRHLEPALAFQLELNRLRNFDLESVPTTNHSIHLYFASAKKISVNAEVTDHRFFVRTIVRHADFVSKEASFDYLEKESEIQCLETMDQLEIAFDQSPKRTDCNHLFLNFVPCIVIESHRLEESIRSIVIRYGKRLWRLRVLQAEMKMNIRLSPNGQKIPIRVYLSNESGYYLDVSIYREVEDQRTGQIILESYGLKQGPLHGLQVNSPYVTKDRLQLKRFTAQNQGTTYVYDIPELFKQAVLRYWKQWSKEHGEDINLKREVVEASEYVLQEDEQLHQVNRLAGENNVGVVAWRMALITPEYPEGREIIVAANDITHVIGSFAVQEDTVFERALQLALSAGIPFIYVSANSGARLGLAEDLKLQFKVAWEDADAPQKGFKYLYLTTNDFKK
;
A
#
# COMPACT_ATOMS: atom_id res chain seq x y z
N MET A 1 -25.64 13.66 -32.64
CA MET A 1 -24.48 13.89 -31.76
C MET A 1 -24.96 14.55 -30.46
N ILE A 2 -25.03 13.78 -29.38
CA ILE A 2 -25.34 14.30 -28.03
C ILE A 2 -23.99 14.60 -27.36
N ILE A 3 -23.84 15.82 -26.86
CA ILE A 3 -22.65 16.27 -26.13
C ILE A 3 -23.11 16.77 -24.77
N THR A 4 -22.50 16.25 -23.72
CA THR A 4 -22.69 16.74 -22.36
C THR A 4 -21.40 17.42 -21.92
N GLN A 5 -21.49 18.67 -21.44
CA GLN A 5 -20.37 19.37 -20.82
C GLN A 5 -20.54 19.34 -19.31
N PHE A 6 -19.44 19.18 -18.58
CA PHE A 6 -19.46 19.12 -17.13
C PHE A 6 -18.27 19.84 -16.51
N LYS A 7 -18.43 20.24 -15.26
CA LYS A 7 -17.43 20.90 -14.43
C LYS A 7 -17.51 20.31 -13.03
N PHE A 8 -16.38 19.99 -12.41
CA PHE A 8 -16.33 19.46 -11.06
C PHE A 8 -15.03 19.85 -10.35
N LEU A 9 -15.06 19.77 -9.02
CA LEU A 9 -13.90 19.96 -8.16
C LEU A 9 -13.36 18.59 -7.71
N LEU A 10 -12.04 18.47 -7.56
CA LEU A 10 -11.44 17.28 -6.97
C LEU A 10 -11.97 17.04 -5.54
N PRO A 11 -12.10 15.78 -5.08
CA PRO A 11 -12.54 15.50 -3.71
C PRO A 11 -11.51 15.98 -2.69
N ALA A 12 -11.94 16.21 -1.43
CA ALA A 12 -11.09 16.68 -0.33
C ALA A 12 -9.88 15.76 -0.07
N SER A 13 -10.07 14.46 -0.31
CA SER A 13 -9.03 13.42 -0.22
C SER A 13 -8.00 13.44 -1.35
N HIS A 14 -8.19 14.24 -2.40
CA HIS A 14 -7.30 14.22 -3.56
C HIS A 14 -5.99 14.98 -3.26
N PRO A 15 -4.80 14.42 -3.58
CA PRO A 15 -3.52 15.07 -3.28
C PRO A 15 -3.37 16.49 -3.85
N ASN A 16 -3.94 16.75 -5.03
CA ASN A 16 -3.90 18.06 -5.70
C ASN A 16 -4.98 19.05 -5.22
N ARG A 17 -5.66 18.81 -4.09
CA ARG A 17 -6.60 19.76 -3.48
C ARG A 17 -5.97 20.39 -2.22
N PRO A 18 -5.17 21.46 -2.34
CA PRO A 18 -4.73 22.24 -1.19
C PRO A 18 -5.92 23.07 -0.66
N ARG A 19 -6.11 23.14 0.67
CA ARG A 19 -6.86 24.24 1.27
C ARG A 19 -5.89 25.38 1.54
N VAL A 20 -6.11 26.52 0.90
CA VAL A 20 -5.52 27.79 1.35
C VAL A 20 -6.23 28.15 2.65
N SER A 21 -5.49 28.22 3.75
CA SER A 21 -6.00 28.77 5.01
C SER A 21 -6.18 30.28 4.83
N SER A 22 -7.42 30.75 4.72
CA SER A 22 -7.70 32.17 4.93
C SER A 22 -7.56 32.47 6.43
N PRO A 23 -6.86 33.55 6.83
CA PRO A 23 -6.84 33.97 8.22
C PRO A 23 -8.25 34.41 8.62
N VAL A 24 -8.73 33.84 9.72
CA VAL A 24 -10.04 34.15 10.31
C VAL A 24 -10.06 35.62 10.73
N ASN A 25 -10.73 36.49 9.96
CA ASN A 25 -11.23 37.75 10.47
C ASN A 25 -12.68 37.56 10.93
N LYS A 26 -12.85 37.49 12.25
CA LYS A 26 -14.14 37.66 12.91
C LYS A 26 -14.64 39.07 12.61
N SER A 27 -15.73 39.23 11.86
CA SER A 27 -16.85 40.14 12.21
C SER A 27 -17.85 40.34 11.07
N SER A 28 -19.10 40.53 11.51
CA SER A 28 -20.26 41.13 10.83
C SER A 28 -21.04 40.31 9.81
N HIS A 29 -22.25 39.95 10.26
CA HIS A 29 -23.46 39.79 9.48
C HIS A 29 -23.64 40.95 8.48
N THR A 30 -23.88 40.63 7.21
CA THR A 30 -24.93 41.24 6.36
C THR A 30 -25.12 40.42 5.09
N SER A 31 -26.38 40.11 4.80
CA SER A 31 -26.85 39.40 3.61
C SER A 31 -26.72 40.25 2.35
N HIS A 32 -25.99 39.78 1.33
CA HIS A 32 -26.15 40.25 -0.05
C HIS A 32 -26.44 39.08 -0.98
N HIS A 33 -27.68 39.07 -1.49
CA HIS A 33 -28.11 38.25 -2.62
C HIS A 33 -27.30 38.62 -3.88
N ILE A 34 -26.57 37.66 -4.44
CA ILE A 34 -26.10 37.73 -5.84
C ILE A 34 -26.91 36.72 -6.65
N LYS A 35 -27.85 37.23 -7.43
CA LYS A 35 -28.55 36.51 -8.51
C LYS A 35 -27.55 36.27 -9.65
N GLY A 36 -27.30 35.01 -10.01
CA GLY A 36 -26.59 34.71 -11.26
C GLY A 36 -25.82 33.39 -11.30
N LEU A 37 -26.46 32.25 -11.00
CA LEU A 37 -25.92 30.91 -11.33
C LEU A 37 -27.03 29.84 -11.22
N GLN A 38 -28.10 30.02 -11.98
CA GLN A 38 -29.10 28.98 -12.22
C GLN A 38 -29.29 28.85 -13.74
N SER A 39 -28.53 27.95 -14.37
CA SER A 39 -28.77 27.60 -15.77
C SER A 39 -28.13 26.25 -16.15
N MET A 40 -28.19 25.25 -15.28
CA MET A 40 -28.10 23.85 -15.73
C MET A 40 -28.96 22.98 -14.82
N THR A 41 -29.93 22.26 -15.40
CA THR A 41 -30.70 21.23 -14.71
C THR A 41 -29.73 20.16 -14.24
N ARG A 42 -29.51 20.04 -12.92
CA ARG A 42 -28.66 19.00 -12.35
C ARG A 42 -29.33 17.63 -12.52
N VAL A 43 -28.59 16.68 -13.05
CA VAL A 43 -28.91 15.24 -12.91
C VAL A 43 -28.24 14.77 -11.63
N TYR A 44 -29.01 14.12 -10.76
CA TYR A 44 -28.53 13.57 -9.48
C TYR A 44 -27.34 12.61 -9.72
N SER A 45 -26.22 12.83 -9.03
CA SER A 45 -25.00 12.01 -9.12
C SER A 45 -24.93 10.98 -7.99
N LEU A 46 -24.34 9.81 -8.27
CA LEU A 46 -23.96 8.80 -7.25
C LEU A 46 -22.94 9.33 -6.22
N SER A 47 -22.40 10.52 -6.42
CA SER A 47 -21.39 11.17 -5.58
C SER A 47 -21.93 12.34 -4.72
N GLU A 48 -23.23 12.39 -4.43
CA GLU A 48 -23.82 13.44 -3.57
C GLU A 48 -23.50 13.27 -2.07
N ASP A 49 -22.21 13.19 -1.74
CA ASP A 49 -21.65 13.36 -0.39
C ASP A 49 -20.57 14.48 -0.37
N LEU A 50 -20.68 15.47 -1.26
CA LEU A 50 -19.77 16.62 -1.32
C LEU A 50 -20.57 17.92 -1.39
N HIS A 51 -21.22 18.30 -0.28
CA HIS A 51 -21.69 19.67 -0.05
C HIS A 51 -21.15 20.21 1.27
N GLU A 52 -20.16 21.10 1.14
CA GLU A 52 -20.19 22.46 1.68
C GLU A 52 -19.23 23.33 0.84
N LEU A 53 -19.52 24.64 0.77
CA LEU A 53 -18.73 25.72 0.14
C LEU A 53 -18.99 26.01 -1.35
N ALA A 54 -20.14 26.65 -1.60
CA ALA A 54 -20.32 27.53 -2.76
C ALA A 54 -20.14 29.00 -2.31
N SER A 55 -18.90 29.47 -2.27
CA SER A 55 -18.60 30.90 -2.07
C SER A 55 -17.15 31.27 -2.42
N TYR A 56 -16.65 30.98 -3.63
CA TYR A 56 -15.37 31.56 -4.07
C TYR A 56 -15.35 31.95 -5.54
N SER A 57 -14.73 33.11 -5.78
CA SER A 57 -14.67 33.93 -6.98
C SER A 57 -13.80 33.36 -8.10
N ALA A 58 -14.03 33.91 -9.30
CA ALA A 58 -13.44 33.60 -10.61
C ALA A 58 -11.90 33.71 -10.72
N ILE A 59 -11.18 32.77 -10.13
CA ILE A 59 -9.80 32.41 -10.53
C ILE A 59 -9.82 30.89 -10.70
N GLN A 60 -9.38 30.36 -11.85
CA GLN A 60 -9.31 28.92 -12.08
C GLN A 60 -8.34 28.29 -11.07
N ASP A 61 -8.88 27.77 -9.96
CA ASP A 61 -8.09 27.00 -9.02
C ASP A 61 -7.58 25.72 -9.71
N PRO A 62 -6.35 25.26 -9.42
CA PRO A 62 -5.77 24.05 -10.00
C PRO A 62 -6.53 22.76 -9.63
N CYS A 63 -7.59 22.85 -8.81
CA CYS A 63 -8.45 21.75 -8.42
C CYS A 63 -9.76 21.65 -9.21
N GLU A 64 -10.06 22.61 -10.10
CA GLU A 64 -11.22 22.57 -10.97
C GLU A 64 -10.92 21.83 -12.28
N ARG A 65 -11.85 20.98 -12.70
CA ARG A 65 -11.76 20.24 -13.96
C ARG A 65 -13.02 20.49 -14.77
N THR A 66 -12.82 20.69 -16.07
CA THR A 66 -13.92 20.79 -17.04
C THR A 66 -13.80 19.63 -18.01
N GLY A 67 -14.92 19.17 -18.55
CA GLY A 67 -14.87 18.06 -19.47
C GLY A 67 -16.10 17.93 -20.35
N LEU A 68 -15.99 16.97 -21.25
CA LEU A 68 -16.98 16.67 -22.25
C LEU A 68 -17.22 15.16 -22.32
N MET A 69 -18.48 14.76 -22.42
CA MET A 69 -18.90 13.41 -22.78
C MET A 69 -19.61 13.44 -24.13
N ALA A 70 -19.28 12.51 -25.01
CA ALA A 70 -19.98 12.31 -26.27
C ALA A 70 -20.10 10.82 -26.59
N ALA A 71 -21.16 10.45 -27.32
CA ALA A 71 -21.41 9.09 -27.76
C ALA A 71 -21.56 9.04 -29.28
N PHE A 72 -20.93 8.05 -29.91
CA PHE A 72 -20.97 7.82 -31.35
C PHE A 72 -21.22 6.34 -31.65
N ARG A 73 -21.86 6.05 -32.79
CA ARG A 73 -22.13 4.66 -33.20
C ARG A 73 -20.95 4.02 -33.91
N THR A 74 -20.08 4.81 -34.53
CA THR A 74 -18.90 4.29 -35.19
C THR A 74 -17.70 5.17 -34.91
N PHE A 75 -16.51 4.59 -35.06
CA PHE A 75 -15.28 5.35 -34.95
C PHE A 75 -15.17 6.42 -36.03
N ASP A 76 -15.61 6.14 -37.26
CA ASP A 76 -15.62 7.11 -38.36
C ASP A 76 -16.50 8.33 -38.05
N GLU A 77 -17.64 8.13 -37.38
CA GLU A 77 -18.52 9.21 -36.95
C GLU A 77 -17.81 10.10 -35.92
N PHE A 78 -17.09 9.50 -34.97
CA PHE A 78 -16.24 10.24 -34.03
C PHE A 78 -15.14 11.02 -34.75
N GLN A 79 -14.43 10.40 -35.69
CA GLN A 79 -13.35 11.04 -36.43
C GLN A 79 -13.82 12.27 -37.20
N LYS A 80 -14.97 12.18 -37.88
CA LYS A 80 -15.60 13.31 -38.60
C LYS A 80 -15.99 14.46 -37.67
N ASN A 81 -16.38 14.15 -36.43
CA ASN A 81 -16.82 15.14 -35.46
C ASN A 81 -15.71 15.61 -34.50
N PHE A 82 -14.49 15.08 -34.57
CA PHE A 82 -13.40 15.40 -33.65
C PHE A 82 -13.07 16.90 -33.62
N SER A 83 -12.99 17.56 -34.77
CA SER A 83 -12.76 19.01 -34.86
C SER A 83 -13.84 19.82 -34.15
N LYS A 84 -15.10 19.40 -34.27
CA LYS A 84 -16.26 20.00 -33.60
C LYS A 84 -16.25 19.79 -32.08
N LEU A 85 -15.67 18.68 -31.60
CA LEU A 85 -15.44 18.47 -30.17
C LEU A 85 -14.34 19.40 -29.66
N MET A 86 -13.23 19.49 -30.38
CA MET A 86 -12.07 20.32 -29.99
C MET A 86 -12.37 21.82 -30.02
N SER A 87 -13.30 22.27 -30.88
CA SER A 87 -13.70 23.69 -30.92
C SER A 87 -14.47 24.15 -29.67
N ARG A 88 -14.94 23.21 -28.84
CA ARG A 88 -15.59 23.51 -27.56
C ARG A 88 -14.60 23.87 -26.45
N PHE A 89 -13.32 23.55 -26.64
CA PHE A 89 -12.26 23.94 -25.73
C PHE A 89 -11.57 25.19 -26.27
N GLU A 90 -11.42 26.20 -25.40
CA GLU A 90 -10.64 27.39 -25.73
C GLU A 90 -9.16 27.00 -25.87
N SER A 91 -8.44 27.65 -26.80
CA SER A 91 -7.01 27.39 -26.94
C SER A 91 -6.27 27.96 -25.73
N ARG A 92 -5.21 27.26 -25.30
CA ARG A 92 -4.38 27.64 -24.15
C ARG A 92 -3.84 29.07 -24.24
N GLU A 93 -3.66 29.61 -25.45
CA GLU A 93 -3.22 30.99 -25.68
C GLU A 93 -4.33 32.04 -25.46
N LYS A 94 -5.60 31.71 -25.71
CA LYS A 94 -6.72 32.63 -25.46
C LYS A 94 -7.02 32.78 -23.96
N MET A 95 -6.86 31.71 -23.17
CA MET A 95 -6.97 31.78 -21.70
C MET A 95 -5.88 32.65 -21.05
N LYS A 96 -4.67 32.70 -21.63
CA LYS A 96 -3.60 33.59 -21.15
C LYS A 96 -3.87 35.07 -21.46
N ASN A 97 -4.58 35.36 -22.56
CA ASN A 97 -4.85 36.72 -22.99
C ASN A 97 -6.16 37.29 -22.37
N SER A 98 -7.13 36.45 -22.01
CA SER A 98 -8.39 36.88 -21.38
C SER A 98 -8.28 37.22 -19.88
N SER A 99 -7.17 36.87 -19.22
CA SER A 99 -6.87 37.28 -17.83
C SER A 99 -6.22 38.66 -17.71
N SER A 100 -6.08 39.40 -18.82
CA SER A 100 -5.65 40.80 -18.82
C SER A 100 -6.86 41.75 -18.85
N PHE A 101 -7.40 42.10 -17.68
CA PHE A 101 -8.30 43.25 -17.57
C PHE A 101 -7.48 44.55 -17.50
N PRO A 102 -7.88 45.62 -18.23
CA PRO A 102 -7.23 46.92 -18.15
C PRO A 102 -7.79 47.71 -16.95
N GLY A 103 -6.95 48.13 -16.00
CA GLY A 103 -7.35 49.12 -15.00
C GLY A 103 -6.50 49.21 -13.72
N ASN A 104 -5.71 50.29 -13.64
CA ASN A 104 -5.15 50.97 -12.47
C ASN A 104 -4.14 50.24 -11.55
N GLY A 105 -2.86 50.58 -11.75
CA GLY A 105 -2.10 51.39 -10.78
C GLY A 105 -1.77 50.76 -9.42
N GLY A 106 -0.51 50.34 -9.26
CA GLY A 106 0.14 50.18 -7.96
C GLY A 106 0.36 48.73 -7.53
N ALA A 107 1.46 48.12 -7.96
CA ALA A 107 1.97 46.92 -7.32
C ALA A 107 2.61 47.27 -5.96
N PRO A 108 2.17 46.73 -4.82
CA PRO A 108 3.02 46.69 -3.64
C PRO A 108 3.96 45.48 -3.78
N LYS A 109 5.26 45.75 -3.78
CA LYS A 109 6.31 44.73 -3.63
C LYS A 109 6.10 44.02 -2.29
N SER A 110 5.66 42.76 -2.29
CA SER A 110 5.72 41.93 -1.08
C SER A 110 7.10 41.31 -0.95
N SER A 111 7.81 41.76 0.08
CA SER A 111 9.12 41.31 0.51
C SER A 111 9.11 39.83 0.90
N LEU A 112 10.10 39.09 0.39
CA LEU A 112 10.52 37.78 0.88
C LEU A 112 10.91 37.88 2.36
N MET A 113 10.05 37.40 3.26
CA MET A 113 10.42 37.15 4.65
C MET A 113 10.84 35.68 4.77
N LYS A 114 12.15 35.43 4.75
CA LYS A 114 12.76 34.17 5.17
C LYS A 114 12.38 33.92 6.63
N ARG A 115 11.59 32.88 6.91
CA ARG A 115 11.44 32.34 8.26
C ARG A 115 12.43 31.19 8.44
N ASN A 116 13.54 31.50 9.11
CA ASN A 116 14.36 30.49 9.78
C ASN A 116 13.56 29.98 10.99
N ILE A 117 13.30 28.68 11.03
CA ILE A 117 12.89 28.00 12.27
C ILE A 117 13.98 27.00 12.58
N SER A 118 14.81 27.36 13.55
CA SER A 118 15.73 26.47 14.27
C SER A 118 14.93 25.68 15.31
N LEU A 119 14.92 24.36 15.21
CA LEU A 119 14.48 23.46 16.29
C LEU A 119 15.58 22.41 16.50
N SER A 120 16.18 22.49 17.68
CA SER A 120 17.19 21.59 18.23
C SER A 120 16.60 20.19 18.50
N ALA A 121 17.26 19.16 17.96
CA ALA A 121 17.00 17.75 18.26
C ALA A 121 17.83 17.26 19.45
N PRO A 122 17.41 16.18 20.13
CA PRO A 122 18.32 15.17 20.65
C PRO A 122 18.39 13.95 19.70
N SER A 123 19.65 13.62 19.37
CA SER A 123 20.30 12.39 18.87
C SER A 123 19.50 11.12 18.50
N SER A 124 19.98 10.51 17.38
CA SER A 124 19.68 9.23 16.70
C SER A 124 18.32 9.15 15.94
N GLY A 125 18.19 9.20 14.61
CA GLY A 125 19.04 8.87 13.44
C GLY A 125 18.29 7.78 12.65
N ALA A 126 17.62 7.96 11.50
CA ALA A 126 17.72 8.92 10.40
C ALA A 126 16.33 9.26 9.80
N SER A 127 16.12 10.52 9.40
CA SER A 127 14.88 11.02 8.79
C SER A 127 14.88 10.84 7.26
N LEU A 128 13.87 10.13 6.75
CA LEU A 128 13.57 9.86 5.33
C LEU A 128 12.96 11.09 4.62
N GLN A 129 13.63 12.26 4.64
CA GLN A 129 13.11 13.48 4.02
C GLN A 129 14.08 14.20 3.06
N THR A 130 15.07 13.50 2.51
CA THR A 130 16.07 14.11 1.59
C THR A 130 16.31 13.31 0.31
N LEU A 131 15.24 12.91 -0.39
CA LEU A 131 15.36 12.25 -1.70
C LEU A 131 14.58 12.90 -2.86
N TRP A 132 14.23 14.20 -2.78
CA TRP A 132 13.61 14.92 -3.92
C TRP A 132 14.20 16.32 -4.19
N GLU A 133 15.50 16.39 -4.46
CA GLU A 133 16.09 17.52 -5.21
C GLU A 133 17.03 17.09 -6.35
N SER A 134 17.00 15.81 -6.75
CA SER A 134 17.83 15.31 -7.85
C SER A 134 16.97 15.02 -9.09
N GLY A 135 16.74 16.06 -9.89
CA GLY A 135 16.09 15.97 -11.19
C GLY A 135 16.05 17.34 -11.90
N ASP A 136 17.09 17.61 -12.70
CA ASP A 136 17.22 18.68 -13.71
C ASP A 136 16.83 20.11 -13.31
N GLN A 137 17.79 20.81 -12.68
CA GLN A 137 17.88 22.27 -12.77
C GLN A 137 18.53 22.68 -14.12
N THR A 138 17.80 22.56 -15.23
CA THR A 138 18.08 23.33 -16.45
C THR A 138 16.78 23.58 -17.25
N ASP A 139 15.84 24.36 -16.72
CA ASP A 139 15.00 25.29 -17.51
C ASP A 139 14.18 26.21 -16.58
N ALA A 140 14.85 27.19 -15.95
CA ALA A 140 14.19 28.19 -15.14
C ALA A 140 13.44 29.19 -16.04
N GLY A 141 12.18 28.91 -16.39
CA GLY A 141 11.37 29.88 -17.14
C GLY A 141 9.95 29.49 -17.57
N LYS A 142 9.56 28.21 -17.59
CA LYS A 142 8.20 27.81 -17.99
C LYS A 142 7.46 27.12 -16.85
N LYS A 143 6.59 27.86 -16.14
CA LYS A 143 5.52 27.22 -15.34
C LYS A 143 4.59 26.49 -16.31
N TYR A 144 4.82 25.19 -16.49
CA TYR A 144 3.87 24.33 -17.20
C TYR A 144 2.61 24.19 -16.34
N GLU A 145 1.60 25.03 -16.59
CA GLU A 145 0.26 24.83 -16.02
C GLU A 145 -0.27 23.44 -16.40
N GLU A 146 -0.78 22.72 -15.40
CA GLU A 146 -1.27 21.35 -15.56
C GLU A 146 -2.55 21.36 -16.43
N PRO A 147 -2.66 20.49 -17.46
CA PRO A 147 -3.88 20.42 -18.27
C PRO A 147 -5.08 19.98 -17.42
N VAL A 148 -6.24 20.62 -17.66
CA VAL A 148 -7.45 20.49 -16.83
C VAL A 148 -8.63 19.86 -17.55
N HIS A 149 -8.61 19.78 -18.89
CA HIS A 149 -9.77 19.34 -19.68
C HIS A 149 -9.86 17.81 -19.78
N ILE A 150 -11.04 17.24 -19.60
CA ILE A 150 -11.28 15.79 -19.62
C ILE A 150 -12.26 15.43 -20.73
N ILE A 151 -11.98 14.37 -21.49
CA ILE A 151 -12.88 13.90 -22.54
C ILE A 151 -13.23 12.42 -22.29
N ASN A 152 -14.52 12.09 -22.33
CA ASN A 152 -14.99 10.70 -22.34
C ASN A 152 -15.82 10.46 -23.61
N ILE A 153 -15.43 9.46 -24.39
CA ILE A 153 -16.09 9.10 -25.66
C ILE A 153 -16.65 7.69 -25.56
N ALA A 154 -17.95 7.53 -25.73
CA ALA A 154 -18.59 6.22 -25.86
C ALA A 154 -18.68 5.82 -27.34
N LEU A 155 -18.27 4.61 -27.65
CA LEU A 155 -18.26 4.01 -28.98
C LEU A 155 -18.90 2.61 -28.92
N THR A 156 -19.63 2.25 -29.97
CA THR A 156 -20.05 0.85 -30.13
C THR A 156 -18.98 0.01 -30.83
N LYS A 157 -18.83 -1.26 -30.44
CA LYS A 157 -17.86 -2.22 -31.02
C LYS A 157 -18.06 -2.40 -32.53
N SER A 158 -19.30 -2.25 -33.02
CA SER A 158 -19.67 -2.40 -34.43
C SER A 158 -18.92 -1.39 -35.32
N GLY A 159 -17.84 -1.85 -35.95
CA GLY A 159 -17.06 -1.07 -36.93
C GLY A 159 -15.64 -0.69 -36.48
N ILE A 160 -15.21 -1.03 -35.26
CA ILE A 160 -13.85 -0.68 -34.77
C ILE A 160 -12.92 -1.89 -34.79
N CYS A 161 -13.33 -2.97 -34.13
CA CYS A 161 -12.46 -4.09 -33.79
C CYS A 161 -13.31 -5.24 -33.21
N THR A 162 -12.84 -6.47 -33.39
CA THR A 162 -13.38 -7.66 -32.72
C THR A 162 -12.58 -8.01 -31.46
N ARG A 163 -11.28 -7.74 -31.46
CA ARG A 163 -10.38 -7.97 -30.31
C ARG A 163 -9.96 -6.65 -29.67
N MET A 164 -9.75 -6.69 -28.35
CA MET A 164 -9.37 -5.53 -27.54
C MET A 164 -8.02 -4.92 -27.93
N THR A 165 -7.04 -5.76 -28.30
CA THR A 165 -5.71 -5.33 -28.77
C THR A 165 -5.82 -4.42 -29.99
N ASP A 166 -6.61 -4.86 -30.97
CA ASP A 166 -6.82 -4.13 -32.23
C ASP A 166 -7.53 -2.79 -31.97
N CYS A 167 -8.42 -2.75 -30.95
CA CYS A 167 -9.04 -1.49 -30.52
C CYS A 167 -8.01 -0.52 -29.96
N SER A 168 -7.15 -0.98 -29.03
CA SER A 168 -6.12 -0.15 -28.40
C SER A 168 -5.18 0.45 -29.44
N GLU A 169 -4.68 -0.37 -30.38
CA GLU A 169 -3.75 0.07 -31.43
C GLU A 169 -4.39 1.12 -32.35
N LYS A 170 -5.62 0.89 -32.82
CA LYS A 170 -6.34 1.84 -33.68
C LYS A 170 -6.62 3.17 -32.99
N LEU A 171 -7.04 3.12 -31.73
CA LEU A 171 -7.30 4.33 -30.93
C LEU A 171 -6.01 5.10 -30.66
N LEU A 172 -4.92 4.40 -30.33
CA LEU A 172 -3.60 4.99 -30.09
C LEU A 172 -3.08 5.69 -31.36
N ALA A 173 -3.06 5.00 -32.50
CA ALA A 173 -2.60 5.56 -33.77
C ALA A 173 -3.37 6.83 -34.16
N TYR A 174 -4.69 6.85 -33.93
CA TYR A 174 -5.51 8.03 -34.18
C TYR A 174 -5.18 9.19 -33.25
N LEU A 175 -5.10 8.95 -31.93
CA LEU A 175 -4.75 9.98 -30.96
C LEU A 175 -3.36 10.54 -31.19
N GLU A 176 -2.42 9.69 -31.60
CA GLU A 176 -1.06 10.09 -31.93
C GLU A 176 -1.05 11.11 -33.08
N SER A 177 -1.87 10.89 -34.12
CA SER A 177 -2.05 11.84 -35.23
C SER A 177 -2.70 13.17 -34.79
N LYS A 178 -3.45 13.18 -33.69
CA LYS A 178 -4.18 14.36 -33.16
C LYS A 178 -3.52 14.96 -31.92
N ARG A 179 -2.38 14.43 -31.48
CA ARG A 179 -1.63 14.84 -30.29
C ARG A 179 -1.39 16.36 -30.22
N PRO A 180 -0.96 17.05 -31.31
CA PRO A 180 -0.72 18.49 -31.24
C PRO A 180 -1.98 19.29 -30.84
N ILE A 181 -3.14 18.88 -31.37
CA ILE A 181 -4.42 19.53 -31.09
C ILE A 181 -4.83 19.28 -29.63
N LEU A 182 -4.63 18.07 -29.12
CA LEU A 182 -4.95 17.73 -27.72
C LEU A 182 -4.11 18.55 -26.73
N VAL A 183 -2.82 18.75 -27.05
CA VAL A 183 -1.91 19.59 -26.24
C VAL A 183 -2.28 21.07 -26.30
N GLU A 184 -2.58 21.59 -27.49
CA GLU A 184 -3.01 22.99 -27.69
C GLU A 184 -4.29 23.31 -26.91
N LYS A 185 -5.23 22.35 -26.88
CA LYS A 185 -6.51 22.46 -26.18
C LYS A 185 -6.43 22.09 -24.69
N GLY A 186 -5.24 21.86 -24.14
CA GLY A 186 -5.07 21.59 -22.71
C GLY A 186 -5.79 20.33 -22.20
N ILE A 187 -5.95 19.32 -23.06
CA ILE A 187 -6.58 18.06 -22.69
C ILE A 187 -5.68 17.30 -21.72
N ARG A 188 -6.21 16.97 -20.55
CA ARG A 188 -5.55 16.18 -19.51
C ARG A 188 -5.59 14.70 -19.81
N ARG A 189 -6.78 14.22 -20.17
CA ARG A 189 -7.02 12.81 -20.49
C ARG A 189 -8.19 12.66 -21.46
N ILE A 190 -8.11 11.63 -22.28
CA ILE A 190 -9.22 11.14 -23.09
C ILE A 190 -9.47 9.66 -22.75
N THR A 191 -10.73 9.31 -22.50
CA THR A 191 -11.16 7.96 -22.17
C THR A 191 -12.12 7.47 -23.25
N PHE A 192 -11.87 6.31 -23.83
CA PHE A 192 -12.82 5.64 -24.70
C PHE A 192 -13.52 4.52 -23.95
N LEU A 193 -14.84 4.55 -23.96
CA LEU A 193 -15.73 3.47 -23.52
C LEU A 193 -16.19 2.74 -24.78
N VAL A 194 -15.84 1.46 -24.92
CA VAL A 194 -16.20 0.63 -26.07
C VAL A 194 -17.10 -0.52 -25.62
N THR A 195 -18.33 -0.58 -26.11
CA THR A 195 -19.33 -1.58 -25.72
C THR A 195 -20.07 -2.17 -26.92
N ASP A 196 -20.57 -3.39 -26.82
CA ASP A 196 -21.52 -3.95 -27.81
C ASP A 196 -22.98 -3.63 -27.51
N CYS A 197 -23.27 -2.98 -26.36
CA CYS A 197 -24.63 -2.76 -25.87
C CYS A 197 -25.45 -4.05 -25.70
N LYS A 198 -24.81 -5.22 -25.64
CA LYS A 198 -25.45 -6.54 -25.50
C LYS A 198 -25.32 -7.13 -24.10
N GLY A 199 -25.04 -6.28 -23.11
CA GLY A 199 -24.86 -6.68 -21.71
C GLY A 199 -23.45 -7.13 -21.34
N SER A 200 -22.47 -7.10 -22.26
CA SER A 200 -21.07 -7.32 -21.89
C SER A 200 -20.47 -6.08 -21.22
N SER A 201 -19.54 -6.29 -20.29
CA SER A 201 -18.82 -5.21 -19.63
C SER A 201 -18.07 -4.34 -20.66
N PRO A 202 -18.22 -3.01 -20.60
CA PRO A 202 -17.51 -2.12 -21.51
C PRO A 202 -15.99 -2.20 -21.33
N TRP A 203 -15.26 -1.94 -22.42
CA TRP A 203 -13.82 -1.76 -22.39
C TRP A 203 -13.50 -0.27 -22.22
N TYR A 204 -12.60 0.04 -21.30
CA TYR A 204 -12.13 1.40 -21.05
C TYR A 204 -10.67 1.51 -21.48
N PHE A 205 -10.38 2.50 -22.31
CA PHE A 205 -9.03 2.86 -22.72
C PHE A 205 -8.77 4.31 -22.34
N THR A 206 -7.75 4.57 -21.53
CA THR A 206 -7.45 5.91 -21.01
C THR A 206 -6.10 6.38 -21.53
N TYR A 207 -6.03 7.59 -22.07
CA TYR A 207 -4.81 8.20 -22.59
C TYR A 207 -4.58 9.53 -21.88
N ARG A 208 -3.41 9.73 -21.29
CA ARG A 208 -3.11 10.88 -20.42
C ARG A 208 -2.02 11.78 -21.00
N ALA A 209 -2.14 13.09 -20.80
CA ALA A 209 -1.12 14.04 -21.25
C ALA A 209 0.24 13.83 -20.58
N SER A 210 0.25 13.36 -19.31
CA SER A 210 1.48 13.06 -18.57
C SER A 210 2.33 11.95 -19.20
N SER A 211 1.69 11.05 -19.95
CA SER A 211 2.33 9.97 -20.71
C SER A 211 2.36 10.26 -22.21
N ASN A 212 2.37 11.53 -22.61
CA ASN A 212 2.34 11.96 -24.03
C ASN A 212 1.16 11.37 -24.83
N PHE A 213 0.02 11.13 -24.17
CA PHE A 213 -1.15 10.44 -24.72
C PHE A 213 -0.89 9.00 -25.18
N MET A 214 0.10 8.32 -24.60
CA MET A 214 0.16 6.86 -24.64
C MET A 214 -0.95 6.26 -23.77
N GLU A 215 -1.42 5.07 -24.13
CA GLU A 215 -2.42 4.35 -23.32
C GLU A 215 -1.84 4.09 -21.94
N ASP A 216 -2.63 4.42 -20.94
CA ASP A 216 -2.35 4.04 -19.57
C ASP A 216 -3.10 2.77 -19.20
N ALA A 217 -2.40 1.65 -19.33
CA ALA A 217 -2.94 0.32 -19.04
C ALA A 217 -3.36 0.13 -17.58
N ILE A 218 -2.87 0.95 -16.62
CA ILE A 218 -3.26 0.86 -15.20
C ILE A 218 -4.74 1.15 -15.02
N TYR A 219 -5.30 2.02 -15.87
CA TYR A 219 -6.73 2.38 -15.87
C TYR A 219 -7.53 1.60 -16.91
N ARG A 220 -7.00 0.50 -17.46
CA ARG A 220 -7.74 -0.35 -18.39
C ARG A 220 -8.92 -0.99 -17.65
N HIS A 221 -10.07 -1.04 -18.31
CA HIS A 221 -11.35 -1.49 -17.75
C HIS A 221 -11.87 -0.70 -16.54
N LEU A 222 -11.19 0.39 -16.17
CA LEU A 222 -11.55 1.22 -15.04
C LEU A 222 -12.02 2.58 -15.55
N GLU A 223 -13.20 3.02 -15.10
CA GLU A 223 -13.61 4.40 -15.35
C GLU A 223 -12.69 5.36 -14.57
N PRO A 224 -11.99 6.31 -15.22
CA PRO A 224 -11.05 7.18 -14.53
C PRO A 224 -11.68 8.14 -13.52
N ALA A 225 -13.00 8.30 -13.54
CA ALA A 225 -13.76 9.02 -12.52
C ALA A 225 -13.96 8.18 -11.25
N LEU A 226 -13.97 6.85 -11.36
CA LEU A 226 -14.08 5.92 -10.24
C LEU A 226 -12.71 5.47 -9.72
N ALA A 227 -11.66 5.64 -10.51
CA ALA A 227 -10.32 5.18 -10.15
C ALA A 227 -9.75 5.75 -8.84
N PHE A 228 -10.21 6.93 -8.39
CA PHE A 228 -9.81 7.45 -7.09
C PHE A 228 -10.27 6.55 -5.93
N GLN A 229 -11.39 5.81 -6.12
CA GLN A 229 -11.92 4.85 -5.15
C GLN A 229 -11.00 3.66 -4.97
N LEU A 230 -10.13 3.36 -5.95
CA LEU A 230 -9.08 2.35 -5.82
C LEU A 230 -7.84 2.87 -5.11
N GLU A 231 -7.73 4.15 -4.76
CA GLU A 231 -6.60 4.72 -4.00
C GLU A 231 -5.20 4.39 -4.55
N LEU A 232 -5.06 4.34 -5.88
CA LEU A 232 -3.81 3.97 -6.57
C LEU A 232 -2.62 4.85 -6.17
N ASN A 233 -2.85 6.08 -5.70
CA ASN A 233 -1.80 6.97 -5.19
C ASN A 233 -1.01 6.36 -4.01
N ARG A 234 -1.61 5.45 -3.24
CA ARG A 234 -0.93 4.76 -2.15
C ARG A 234 0.10 3.75 -2.65
N LEU A 235 0.05 3.37 -3.93
CA LEU A 235 1.00 2.49 -4.58
C LEU A 235 2.22 3.24 -5.16
N ARG A 236 2.35 4.56 -4.97
CA ARG A 236 3.37 5.40 -5.63
C ARG A 236 4.83 5.00 -5.39
N ASN A 237 5.11 4.19 -4.37
CA ASN A 237 6.44 3.65 -4.07
C ASN A 237 6.80 2.44 -4.96
N PHE A 238 5.87 2.00 -5.81
CA PHE A 238 6.01 0.86 -6.70
C PHE A 238 5.81 1.29 -8.16
N ASP A 239 6.49 0.58 -9.06
CA ASP A 239 6.23 0.58 -10.49
C ASP A 239 5.18 -0.49 -10.77
N LEU A 240 4.08 -0.10 -11.41
CA LEU A 240 2.88 -0.93 -11.56
C LEU A 240 2.72 -1.41 -13.00
N GLU A 241 2.41 -2.69 -13.14
CA GLU A 241 1.99 -3.33 -14.37
C GLU A 241 0.59 -3.93 -14.17
N SER A 242 -0.36 -3.59 -15.04
CA SER A 242 -1.72 -4.14 -14.97
C SER A 242 -1.71 -5.58 -15.49
N VAL A 243 -2.23 -6.50 -14.68
CA VAL A 243 -2.43 -7.90 -15.07
C VAL A 243 -3.87 -8.08 -15.55
N PRO A 244 -4.10 -8.62 -16.75
CA PRO A 244 -5.46 -8.88 -17.24
C PRO A 244 -6.19 -9.88 -16.34
N THR A 245 -7.45 -9.57 -16.00
CA THR A 245 -8.34 -10.42 -15.20
C THR A 245 -9.55 -10.83 -16.02
N THR A 246 -10.17 -11.97 -15.69
CA THR A 246 -11.43 -12.40 -16.33
C THR A 246 -12.61 -11.58 -15.85
N ASN A 247 -12.59 -11.15 -14.59
CA ASN A 247 -13.58 -10.23 -14.01
C ASN A 247 -13.04 -8.80 -14.01
N HIS A 248 -13.63 -7.94 -14.84
CA HIS A 248 -13.22 -6.54 -15.00
C HIS A 248 -13.53 -5.64 -13.78
N SER A 249 -14.28 -6.11 -12.78
CA SER A 249 -14.44 -5.39 -11.50
C SER A 249 -13.21 -5.52 -10.60
N ILE A 250 -12.36 -6.52 -10.85
CA ILE A 250 -11.14 -6.82 -10.11
C ILE A 250 -9.96 -6.29 -10.89
N HIS A 251 -9.23 -5.36 -10.29
CA HIS A 251 -8.02 -4.78 -10.84
C HIS A 251 -6.81 -5.39 -10.16
N LEU A 252 -6.05 -6.16 -10.92
CA LEU A 252 -4.84 -6.83 -10.45
C LEU A 252 -3.61 -6.09 -10.98
N TYR A 253 -2.71 -5.72 -10.07
CA TYR A 253 -1.47 -5.05 -10.40
C TYR A 253 -0.28 -5.87 -9.92
N PHE A 254 0.62 -6.19 -10.84
CA PHE A 254 1.96 -6.64 -10.49
C PHE A 254 2.82 -5.41 -10.20
N ALA A 255 3.44 -5.37 -9.03
CA ALA A 255 4.14 -4.20 -8.53
C ALA A 255 5.58 -4.55 -8.18
N SER A 256 6.51 -3.73 -8.64
CA SER A 256 7.93 -3.81 -8.27
C SER A 256 8.31 -2.56 -7.48
N ALA A 257 8.98 -2.72 -6.33
CA ALA A 257 9.43 -1.57 -5.57
C ALA A 257 10.38 -0.70 -6.40
N LYS A 258 10.20 0.62 -6.32
CA LYS A 258 11.07 1.56 -7.03
C LYS A 258 12.51 1.44 -6.55
N LYS A 259 13.44 1.42 -7.50
CA LYS A 259 14.87 1.33 -7.19
C LYS A 259 15.31 2.53 -6.35
N ILE A 260 15.98 2.25 -5.24
CA ILE A 260 16.60 3.26 -4.37
C ILE A 260 17.89 3.80 -5.03
N SER A 261 18.59 2.96 -5.81
CA SER A 261 19.77 3.33 -6.59
C SER A 261 19.84 2.52 -7.90
N VAL A 262 20.59 3.03 -8.89
CA VAL A 262 20.67 2.45 -10.25
C VAL A 262 21.15 0.98 -10.24
N ASN A 263 22.04 0.64 -9.30
CA ASN A 263 22.68 -0.68 -9.19
C ASN A 263 21.98 -1.63 -8.21
N ALA A 264 20.93 -1.19 -7.51
CA ALA A 264 20.19 -2.06 -6.60
C ALA A 264 19.24 -2.99 -7.37
N GLU A 265 19.35 -4.29 -7.10
CA GLU A 265 18.34 -5.26 -7.52
C GLU A 265 17.05 -5.05 -6.73
N VAL A 266 15.92 -5.10 -7.43
CA VAL A 266 14.60 -5.03 -6.79
C VAL A 266 14.26 -6.42 -6.30
N THR A 267 14.14 -6.58 -4.99
CA THR A 267 13.75 -7.85 -4.35
C THR A 267 12.29 -7.86 -3.90
N ASP A 268 11.65 -6.69 -3.84
CA ASP A 268 10.27 -6.52 -3.41
C ASP A 268 9.32 -6.48 -4.62
N HIS A 269 8.73 -7.64 -4.90
CA HIS A 269 7.68 -7.81 -5.90
C HIS A 269 6.39 -8.25 -5.19
N ARG A 270 5.26 -7.60 -5.53
CA ARG A 270 3.96 -7.86 -4.90
C ARG A 270 2.84 -7.82 -5.92
N PHE A 271 1.79 -8.57 -5.64
CA PHE A 271 0.48 -8.34 -6.25
C PHE A 271 -0.35 -7.42 -5.36
N PHE A 272 -0.91 -6.37 -5.97
CA PHE A 272 -1.98 -5.57 -5.38
C PHE A 272 -3.27 -5.87 -6.11
N VAL A 273 -4.25 -6.43 -5.39
CA VAL A 273 -5.58 -6.68 -5.91
C VAL A 273 -6.51 -5.61 -5.36
N ARG A 274 -7.22 -4.90 -6.23
CA ARG A 274 -8.15 -3.85 -5.81
C ARG A 274 -9.50 -4.02 -6.49
N THR A 275 -10.57 -3.93 -5.72
CA THR A 275 -11.95 -4.07 -6.22
C THR A 275 -12.87 -3.02 -5.63
N ILE A 276 -13.90 -2.67 -6.38
CA ILE A 276 -14.99 -1.78 -5.96
C ILE A 276 -16.27 -2.61 -5.91
N VAL A 277 -16.81 -2.82 -4.71
CA VAL A 277 -18.05 -3.56 -4.50
C VAL A 277 -19.24 -2.61 -4.56
N ARG A 278 -20.27 -2.98 -5.33
CA ARG A 278 -21.49 -2.21 -5.59
C ARG A 278 -22.71 -3.12 -5.50
N HIS A 279 -23.88 -2.55 -5.25
CA HIS A 279 -25.14 -3.28 -5.38
C HIS A 279 -25.36 -3.81 -6.80
N ALA A 280 -25.90 -5.01 -6.90
CA ALA A 280 -26.28 -5.63 -8.18
C ALA A 280 -27.35 -4.83 -8.93
N ASP A 281 -28.25 -4.15 -8.21
CA ASP A 281 -29.32 -3.34 -8.79
C ASP A 281 -28.88 -1.91 -9.16
N PHE A 282 -27.65 -1.49 -8.81
CA PHE A 282 -27.12 -0.12 -8.96
C PHE A 282 -27.98 1.03 -8.40
N VAL A 283 -29.16 0.72 -7.85
CA VAL A 283 -30.21 1.67 -7.42
C VAL A 283 -30.26 1.75 -5.91
N SER A 284 -30.10 0.62 -5.22
CA SER A 284 -30.12 0.58 -3.77
C SER A 284 -28.96 1.38 -3.21
N LYS A 285 -29.27 2.24 -2.24
CA LYS A 285 -28.28 3.08 -1.55
C LYS A 285 -27.77 2.45 -0.27
N GLU A 286 -28.52 1.47 0.25
CA GLU A 286 -28.32 0.90 1.57
C GLU A 286 -28.28 -0.63 1.48
N ALA A 287 -27.32 -1.21 2.18
CA ALA A 287 -27.11 -2.64 2.28
C ALA A 287 -27.34 -3.13 3.72
N SER A 288 -27.88 -4.35 3.84
CA SER A 288 -27.89 -5.07 5.10
C SER A 288 -26.50 -5.56 5.48
N PHE A 289 -26.28 -5.83 6.76
CA PHE A 289 -25.05 -6.45 7.23
C PHE A 289 -24.84 -7.84 6.61
N ASP A 290 -25.88 -8.65 6.49
CA ASP A 290 -25.80 -9.98 5.87
C ASP A 290 -25.38 -9.92 4.39
N TYR A 291 -25.73 -8.84 3.69
CA TYR A 291 -25.24 -8.59 2.34
C TYR A 291 -23.74 -8.32 2.34
N LEU A 292 -23.23 -7.49 3.27
CA LEU A 292 -21.78 -7.26 3.42
C LEU A 292 -21.04 -8.58 3.63
N GLU A 293 -21.49 -9.43 4.55
CA GLU A 293 -20.81 -10.70 4.83
C GLU A 293 -20.70 -11.57 3.58
N LYS A 294 -21.83 -11.79 2.90
CA LYS A 294 -21.89 -12.63 1.68
C LYS A 294 -21.07 -12.06 0.54
N GLU A 295 -21.21 -10.76 0.26
CA GLU A 295 -20.46 -10.12 -0.83
C GLU A 295 -18.97 -10.02 -0.52
N SER A 296 -18.59 -9.78 0.73
CA SER A 296 -17.18 -9.79 1.12
C SER A 296 -16.54 -11.16 0.94
N GLU A 297 -17.27 -12.23 1.23
CA GLU A 297 -16.83 -13.60 1.01
C GLU A 297 -16.71 -13.93 -0.49
N ILE A 298 -17.73 -13.62 -1.29
CA ILE A 298 -17.71 -13.80 -2.75
C ILE A 298 -16.54 -13.03 -3.36
N GLN A 299 -16.40 -11.76 -3.02
CA GLN A 299 -15.35 -10.90 -3.57
C GLN A 299 -13.96 -11.36 -3.13
N CYS A 300 -13.80 -11.83 -1.89
CA CYS A 300 -12.56 -12.43 -1.40
C CYS A 300 -12.18 -13.67 -2.24
N LEU A 301 -13.13 -14.58 -2.48
CA LEU A 301 -12.90 -15.77 -3.29
C LEU A 301 -12.53 -15.43 -4.74
N GLU A 302 -13.27 -14.54 -5.40
CA GLU A 302 -12.98 -14.15 -6.77
C GLU A 302 -11.61 -13.47 -6.90
N THR A 303 -11.26 -12.60 -5.95
CA THR A 303 -9.93 -11.94 -5.94
C THR A 303 -8.82 -12.95 -5.74
N MET A 304 -9.03 -13.97 -4.89
CA MET A 304 -8.07 -15.06 -4.69
C MET A 304 -7.94 -15.96 -5.93
N ASP A 305 -9.04 -16.22 -6.65
CA ASP A 305 -9.00 -16.99 -7.90
C ASP A 305 -8.18 -16.27 -8.98
N GLN A 306 -8.40 -14.97 -9.17
CA GLN A 306 -7.59 -14.17 -10.11
C GLN A 306 -6.13 -14.08 -9.69
N LEU A 307 -5.88 -13.91 -8.38
CA LEU A 307 -4.54 -13.86 -7.83
C LEU A 307 -3.81 -15.19 -8.03
N GLU A 308 -4.46 -16.33 -7.84
CA GLU A 308 -3.87 -17.66 -8.00
C GLU A 308 -3.37 -17.89 -9.43
N ILE A 309 -4.18 -17.53 -10.43
CA ILE A 309 -3.77 -17.62 -11.84
C ILE A 309 -2.52 -16.77 -12.12
N ALA A 310 -2.50 -15.53 -11.63
CA ALA A 310 -1.37 -14.63 -11.86
C ALA A 310 -0.13 -15.03 -11.04
N PHE A 311 -0.33 -15.58 -9.85
CA PHE A 311 0.74 -16.03 -8.96
C PHE A 311 1.51 -17.20 -9.59
N ASP A 312 0.81 -18.17 -10.18
CA ASP A 312 1.42 -19.32 -10.84
C ASP A 312 2.14 -18.96 -12.14
N GLN A 313 1.66 -17.93 -12.85
CA GLN A 313 2.26 -17.46 -14.11
C GLN A 313 3.40 -16.44 -13.89
N SER A 314 3.58 -15.95 -12.67
CA SER A 314 4.54 -14.90 -12.38
C SER A 314 5.99 -15.41 -12.55
N PRO A 315 6.81 -14.77 -13.39
CA PRO A 315 8.22 -15.15 -13.52
C PRO A 315 9.04 -14.76 -12.28
N LYS A 316 8.54 -13.78 -11.50
CA LYS A 316 9.19 -13.28 -10.30
C LYS A 316 8.43 -13.76 -9.07
N ARG A 317 9.18 -14.11 -8.04
CA ARG A 317 8.63 -14.48 -6.74
C ARG A 317 7.96 -13.26 -6.09
N THR A 318 6.70 -13.40 -5.71
CA THR A 318 5.95 -12.33 -5.04
C THR A 318 5.68 -12.66 -3.58
N ASP A 319 5.81 -11.63 -2.74
CA ASP A 319 5.58 -11.71 -1.31
C ASP A 319 4.76 -10.51 -0.85
N CYS A 320 4.17 -10.59 0.35
CA CYS A 320 3.44 -9.47 0.95
C CYS A 320 2.31 -8.94 0.06
N ASN A 321 1.64 -9.84 -0.65
CA ASN A 321 0.53 -9.51 -1.53
C ASN A 321 -0.58 -8.83 -0.71
N HIS A 322 -1.29 -7.90 -1.36
CA HIS A 322 -2.23 -7.01 -0.69
C HIS A 322 -3.60 -7.02 -1.39
N LEU A 323 -4.65 -7.13 -0.58
CA LEU A 323 -6.04 -7.05 -1.05
C LEU A 323 -6.67 -5.73 -0.59
N PHE A 324 -7.35 -5.02 -1.48
CA PHE A 324 -8.11 -3.81 -1.16
C PHE A 324 -9.54 -3.92 -1.69
N LEU A 325 -10.51 -3.92 -0.79
CA LEU A 325 -11.93 -3.99 -1.11
C LEU A 325 -12.59 -2.67 -0.72
N ASN A 326 -13.19 -1.97 -1.68
CA ASN A 326 -13.93 -0.74 -1.42
C ASN A 326 -15.43 -0.95 -1.62
N PHE A 327 -16.17 -1.03 -0.52
CA PHE A 327 -17.62 -1.12 -0.49
C PHE A 327 -18.22 0.28 -0.62
N VAL A 328 -18.81 0.55 -1.78
CA VAL A 328 -19.48 1.83 -2.06
C VAL A 328 -20.83 1.95 -1.34
N PRO A 329 -21.66 0.89 -1.23
CA PRO A 329 -22.91 0.95 -0.48
C PRO A 329 -22.72 1.35 0.98
N CYS A 330 -23.69 2.11 1.52
CA CYS A 330 -23.73 2.40 2.93
C CYS A 330 -24.37 1.24 3.68
N ILE A 331 -23.73 0.79 4.77
CA ILE A 331 -24.14 -0.40 5.50
C ILE A 331 -24.69 0.00 6.87
N VAL A 332 -25.88 -0.47 7.20
CA VAL A 332 -26.44 -0.28 8.56
C VAL A 332 -25.95 -1.42 9.44
N ILE A 333 -25.22 -1.10 10.50
CA ILE A 333 -24.52 -2.09 11.32
C ILE A 333 -24.61 -1.79 12.83
N GLU A 334 -24.67 -2.85 13.62
CA GLU A 334 -24.50 -2.79 15.07
C GLU A 334 -22.99 -2.81 15.44
N SER A 335 -22.57 -1.93 16.34
CA SER A 335 -21.16 -1.53 16.55
C SER A 335 -20.15 -2.65 16.86
N HIS A 336 -20.57 -3.89 17.17
CA HIS A 336 -19.68 -4.99 17.59
C HIS A 336 -19.55 -6.13 16.57
N ARG A 337 -20.42 -6.24 15.56
CA ARG A 337 -20.45 -7.42 14.67
C ARG A 337 -19.40 -7.41 13.55
N LEU A 338 -18.84 -6.24 13.23
CA LEU A 338 -17.94 -6.08 12.08
C LEU A 338 -16.65 -6.89 12.22
N GLU A 339 -15.99 -6.78 13.37
CA GLU A 339 -14.69 -7.40 13.59
C GLU A 339 -14.78 -8.93 13.58
N GLU A 340 -15.77 -9.48 14.29
CA GLU A 340 -15.98 -10.93 14.40
C GLU A 340 -16.28 -11.57 13.04
N SER A 341 -17.12 -10.91 12.24
CA SER A 341 -17.49 -11.38 10.90
C SER A 341 -16.28 -11.45 9.96
N ILE A 342 -15.51 -10.36 9.88
CA ILE A 342 -14.31 -10.29 9.03
C ILE A 342 -13.28 -11.32 9.51
N ARG A 343 -13.08 -11.43 10.83
CA ARG A 343 -12.16 -12.41 11.43
C ARG A 343 -12.58 -13.84 11.08
N SER A 344 -13.87 -14.15 11.10
CA SER A 344 -14.42 -15.46 10.69
C SER A 344 -14.10 -15.81 9.24
N ILE A 345 -14.28 -14.87 8.31
CA ILE A 345 -13.95 -15.07 6.88
C ILE A 345 -12.45 -15.30 6.69
N VAL A 346 -11.60 -14.46 7.28
CA VAL A 346 -10.14 -14.59 7.14
C VAL A 346 -9.63 -15.91 7.72
N ILE A 347 -10.13 -16.34 8.88
CA ILE A 347 -9.75 -17.63 9.49
C ILE A 347 -10.18 -18.80 8.60
N ARG A 348 -11.40 -18.75 8.05
CA ARG A 348 -11.94 -19.79 7.15
C ARG A 348 -11.05 -20.00 5.93
N TYR A 349 -10.52 -18.92 5.34
CA TYR A 349 -9.69 -18.95 4.14
C TYR A 349 -8.18 -18.76 4.39
N GLY A 350 -7.76 -18.76 5.65
CA GLY A 350 -6.39 -18.40 6.05
C GLY A 350 -5.30 -19.22 5.37
N LYS A 351 -5.51 -20.53 5.19
CA LYS A 351 -4.57 -21.41 4.48
C LYS A 351 -4.32 -20.97 3.03
N ARG A 352 -5.37 -20.56 2.33
CA ARG A 352 -5.29 -20.16 0.92
C ARG A 352 -4.68 -18.77 0.78
N LEU A 353 -5.06 -17.83 1.66
CA LEU A 353 -4.43 -16.51 1.77
C LEU A 353 -2.92 -16.61 2.06
N TRP A 354 -2.54 -17.49 2.98
CA TRP A 354 -1.14 -17.76 3.33
C TRP A 354 -0.34 -18.32 2.14
N ARG A 355 -0.90 -19.31 1.43
CA ARG A 355 -0.28 -19.87 0.22
C ARG A 355 -0.05 -18.81 -0.85
N LEU A 356 -1.02 -17.92 -1.04
CA LEU A 356 -0.94 -16.78 -1.97
C LEU A 356 -0.11 -15.61 -1.42
N ARG A 357 0.58 -15.78 -0.28
CA ARG A 357 1.43 -14.77 0.37
C ARG A 357 0.71 -13.44 0.62
N VAL A 358 -0.60 -13.48 0.87
CA VAL A 358 -1.39 -12.31 1.24
C VAL A 358 -1.12 -11.97 2.70
N LEU A 359 -0.39 -10.89 2.93
CA LEU A 359 0.04 -10.47 4.27
C LEU A 359 -0.90 -9.43 4.87
N GLN A 360 -1.46 -8.58 4.00
CA GLN A 360 -2.27 -7.44 4.40
C GLN A 360 -3.52 -7.38 3.55
N ALA A 361 -4.62 -6.97 4.17
CA ALA A 361 -5.86 -6.67 3.47
C ALA A 361 -6.51 -5.43 4.06
N GLU A 362 -7.19 -4.67 3.21
CA GLU A 362 -7.90 -3.47 3.60
C GLU A 362 -9.32 -3.50 3.06
N MET A 363 -10.27 -3.13 3.91
CA MET A 363 -11.65 -2.95 3.52
C MET A 363 -12.11 -1.53 3.88
N LYS A 364 -12.58 -0.79 2.88
CA LYS A 364 -13.15 0.55 3.05
C LYS A 364 -14.66 0.47 2.85
N MET A 365 -15.41 1.09 3.75
CA MET A 365 -16.87 1.12 3.68
C MET A 365 -17.44 2.35 4.38
N ASN A 366 -18.69 2.70 4.09
CA ASN A 366 -19.44 3.66 4.87
C ASN A 366 -20.46 2.92 5.73
N ILE A 367 -20.49 3.22 7.02
CA ILE A 367 -21.47 2.61 7.95
C ILE A 367 -22.42 3.66 8.53
N ARG A 368 -23.57 3.19 9.01
CA ARG A 368 -24.43 3.93 9.94
C ARG A 368 -24.80 3.03 11.12
N LEU A 369 -24.87 3.60 12.32
CA LEU A 369 -25.30 2.89 13.52
C LEU A 369 -26.84 2.80 13.64
N SER A 370 -27.55 3.63 12.89
CA SER A 370 -29.01 3.60 12.76
C SER A 370 -29.41 4.00 11.34
N PRO A 371 -30.59 3.60 10.83
CA PRO A 371 -31.00 3.91 9.45
C PRO A 371 -30.91 5.41 9.10
N ASN A 372 -31.28 6.26 10.07
CA ASN A 372 -31.26 7.73 9.94
C ASN A 372 -29.98 8.37 10.52
N GLY A 373 -28.99 7.56 10.88
CA GLY A 373 -27.75 8.03 11.50
C GLY A 373 -26.81 8.73 10.51
N GLN A 374 -25.81 9.42 11.05
CA GLN A 374 -24.72 9.97 10.25
C GLN A 374 -23.89 8.85 9.62
N LYS A 375 -23.47 9.04 8.37
CA LYS A 375 -22.52 8.15 7.70
C LYS A 375 -21.14 8.28 8.34
N ILE A 376 -20.53 7.15 8.66
CA ILE A 376 -19.18 7.07 9.22
C ILE A 376 -18.31 6.29 8.22
N PRO A 377 -17.31 6.93 7.58
CA PRO A 377 -16.36 6.23 6.73
C PRO A 377 -15.40 5.40 7.59
N ILE A 378 -15.45 4.10 7.43
CA ILE A 378 -14.66 3.13 8.17
C ILE A 378 -13.66 2.45 7.24
N ARG A 379 -12.46 2.24 7.76
CA ARG A 379 -11.41 1.42 7.17
C ARG A 379 -11.02 0.32 8.12
N VAL A 380 -11.16 -0.92 7.69
CA VAL A 380 -10.64 -2.10 8.37
C VAL A 380 -9.29 -2.44 7.74
N TYR A 381 -8.28 -2.56 8.57
CA TYR A 381 -6.93 -2.98 8.21
C TYR A 381 -6.64 -4.33 8.86
N LEU A 382 -6.25 -5.29 8.03
CA LEU A 382 -5.93 -6.65 8.41
C LEU A 382 -4.44 -6.87 8.15
N SER A 383 -3.72 -7.37 9.14
CA SER A 383 -2.30 -7.71 9.00
C SER A 383 -2.00 -9.06 9.65
N ASN A 384 -1.30 -9.93 8.92
CA ASN A 384 -0.84 -11.22 9.41
C ASN A 384 0.68 -11.37 9.17
N GLU A 385 1.48 -10.55 9.85
CA GLU A 385 2.93 -10.51 9.63
C GLU A 385 3.64 -11.81 10.04
N SER A 386 3.26 -12.36 11.19
CA SER A 386 3.88 -13.56 11.76
C SER A 386 3.33 -14.85 11.18
N GLY A 387 2.11 -14.84 10.62
CA GLY A 387 1.42 -16.02 10.12
C GLY A 387 0.51 -16.71 11.14
N TYR A 388 0.63 -16.36 12.42
CA TYR A 388 -0.06 -17.03 13.53
C TYR A 388 -1.10 -16.14 14.21
N TYR A 389 -1.00 -14.82 14.04
CA TYR A 389 -1.90 -13.85 14.61
C TYR A 389 -2.41 -12.89 13.54
N LEU A 390 -3.73 -12.87 13.38
CA LEU A 390 -4.40 -11.87 12.56
C LEU A 390 -4.70 -10.65 13.43
N ASP A 391 -3.95 -9.57 13.17
CA ASP A 391 -4.27 -8.26 13.70
C ASP A 391 -5.38 -7.60 12.87
N VAL A 392 -6.40 -7.10 13.56
CA VAL A 392 -7.52 -6.37 12.97
C VAL A 392 -7.57 -5.01 13.63
N SER A 393 -7.35 -3.96 12.84
CA SER A 393 -7.42 -2.58 13.30
C SER A 393 -8.49 -1.84 12.50
N ILE A 394 -9.41 -1.19 13.20
CA ILE A 394 -10.49 -0.42 12.58
C ILE A 394 -10.18 1.07 12.77
N TYR A 395 -10.39 1.86 11.72
CA TYR A 395 -10.19 3.30 11.72
C TYR A 395 -11.41 4.01 11.16
N ARG A 396 -11.70 5.20 11.68
CA ARG A 396 -12.60 6.17 11.05
C ARG A 396 -11.78 7.20 10.28
N GLU A 397 -12.24 7.58 9.09
CA GLU A 397 -11.64 8.66 8.30
C GLU A 397 -12.19 10.00 8.81
N VAL A 398 -11.33 10.84 9.40
CA VAL A 398 -11.73 12.11 10.03
C VAL A 398 -10.89 13.26 9.46
N GLU A 399 -11.49 14.42 9.32
CA GLU A 399 -10.77 15.63 8.92
C GLU A 399 -9.98 16.20 10.12
N ASP A 400 -8.66 16.28 9.98
CA ASP A 400 -7.81 16.96 10.95
C ASP A 400 -8.08 18.47 10.90
N GLN A 401 -8.58 19.03 12.00
CA GLN A 401 -8.94 20.45 12.10
C GLN A 401 -7.76 21.39 11.85
N ARG A 402 -6.53 20.95 12.10
CA ARG A 402 -5.32 21.78 11.94
C ARG A 402 -4.86 21.84 10.49
N THR A 403 -4.94 20.72 9.76
CA THR A 403 -4.40 20.59 8.40
C THR A 403 -5.46 20.56 7.31
N GLY A 404 -6.72 20.30 7.66
CA GLY A 404 -7.83 20.09 6.74
C GLY A 404 -7.70 18.80 5.91
N GLN A 405 -6.75 17.93 6.26
CA GLN A 405 -6.51 16.65 5.59
C GLN A 405 -7.25 15.53 6.29
N ILE A 406 -7.62 14.50 5.53
CA ILE A 406 -8.29 13.33 6.08
C ILE A 406 -7.22 12.38 6.66
N ILE A 407 -7.33 12.13 7.96
CA ILE A 407 -6.48 11.22 8.72
C ILE A 407 -7.26 9.98 9.17
N LEU A 408 -6.53 8.93 9.49
CA LEU A 408 -7.06 7.69 10.07
C LEU A 408 -7.02 7.80 11.58
N GLU A 409 -8.17 7.80 12.22
CA GLU A 409 -8.29 7.77 13.68
C GLU A 409 -8.78 6.38 14.10
N SER A 410 -8.09 5.74 15.04
CA SER A 410 -8.46 4.40 15.52
C SER A 410 -9.88 4.41 16.08
N TYR A 411 -10.65 3.40 15.70
CA TYR A 411 -12.05 3.22 16.08
C TYR A 411 -12.18 1.90 16.83
N GLY A 412 -12.30 1.98 18.16
CA GLY A 412 -12.33 0.82 19.05
C GLY A 412 -11.44 1.02 20.29
N LEU A 413 -11.19 -0.06 21.03
CA LEU A 413 -10.39 -0.04 22.26
C LEU A 413 -8.88 -0.03 22.00
N LYS A 414 -8.43 -0.56 20.86
CA LYS A 414 -7.02 -0.66 20.47
C LYS A 414 -6.63 0.51 19.56
N GLN A 415 -5.53 1.17 19.89
CA GLN A 415 -4.86 2.08 18.95
C GLN A 415 -4.07 1.26 17.93
N GLY A 416 -4.45 1.38 16.66
CA GLY A 416 -3.82 0.63 15.56
C GLY A 416 -2.61 1.35 14.94
N PRO A 417 -1.77 0.65 14.17
CA PRO A 417 -0.50 1.19 13.62
C PRO A 417 -0.66 2.38 12.66
N LEU A 418 -1.84 2.56 12.04
CA LEU A 418 -2.09 3.63 11.08
C LEU A 418 -2.70 4.88 11.74
N HIS A 419 -2.83 4.92 13.07
CA HIS A 419 -3.41 6.04 13.79
C HIS A 419 -2.67 7.34 13.51
N GLY A 420 -3.40 8.40 13.15
CA GLY A 420 -2.87 9.73 12.86
C GLY A 420 -2.24 9.88 11.47
N LEU A 421 -2.13 8.80 10.69
CA LEU A 421 -1.61 8.87 9.32
C LEU A 421 -2.66 9.40 8.35
N GLN A 422 -2.22 10.05 7.27
CA GLN A 422 -3.11 10.50 6.20
C GLN A 422 -3.66 9.31 5.42
N VAL A 423 -4.90 9.41 4.93
CA VAL A 423 -5.54 8.36 4.12
C VAL A 423 -4.75 8.05 2.83
N ASN A 424 -4.05 9.04 2.28
CA ASN A 424 -3.25 8.90 1.06
C ASN A 424 -1.81 8.42 1.32
N SER A 425 -1.46 8.05 2.55
CA SER A 425 -0.12 7.59 2.91
C SER A 425 0.26 6.37 2.07
N PRO A 426 1.44 6.38 1.43
CA PRO A 426 1.86 5.31 0.54
C PRO A 426 2.24 4.04 1.32
N TYR A 427 2.08 2.88 0.68
CA TYR A 427 2.57 1.63 1.25
C TYR A 427 4.10 1.63 1.30
N VAL A 428 4.62 1.16 2.41
CA VAL A 428 6.07 1.03 2.64
C VAL A 428 6.57 -0.20 1.88
N THR A 429 7.77 -0.07 1.31
CA THR A 429 8.49 -1.19 0.68
C THR A 429 8.92 -2.21 1.73
N LYS A 430 9.37 -3.38 1.29
CA LYS A 430 9.69 -4.51 2.16
C LYS A 430 10.79 -4.16 3.15
N ASP A 431 10.51 -4.40 4.42
CA ASP A 431 11.49 -4.25 5.49
C ASP A 431 12.44 -5.45 5.55
N ARG A 432 13.65 -5.24 6.08
CA ARG A 432 14.68 -6.27 6.28
C ARG A 432 14.16 -7.41 7.17
N LEU A 433 13.34 -7.10 8.18
CA LEU A 433 12.68 -8.11 9.02
C LEU A 433 11.77 -9.02 8.22
N GLN A 434 11.00 -8.45 7.29
CA GLN A 434 10.08 -9.24 6.46
C GLN A 434 10.82 -10.18 5.52
N LEU A 435 12.02 -9.80 5.06
CA LEU A 435 12.89 -10.69 4.30
C LEU A 435 13.35 -11.88 5.14
N LYS A 436 13.79 -11.64 6.39
CA LYS A 436 14.17 -12.73 7.32
C LYS A 436 12.97 -13.64 7.62
N ARG A 437 11.78 -13.07 7.91
CA ARG A 437 10.54 -13.84 8.10
C ARG A 437 10.26 -14.76 6.94
N PHE A 438 10.38 -14.24 5.74
CA PHE A 438 10.16 -15.02 4.55
C PHE A 438 11.16 -16.16 4.38
N THR A 439 12.44 -15.91 4.63
CA THR A 439 13.49 -16.95 4.62
C THR A 439 13.17 -18.07 5.60
N ALA A 440 12.76 -17.74 6.83
CA ALA A 440 12.35 -18.73 7.82
C ALA A 440 11.11 -19.54 7.37
N GLN A 441 10.08 -18.84 6.87
CA GLN A 441 8.83 -19.47 6.38
C GLN A 441 9.08 -20.42 5.19
N ASN A 442 10.03 -20.10 4.32
CA ASN A 442 10.39 -20.97 3.20
C ASN A 442 11.07 -22.26 3.64
N GLN A 443 11.72 -22.23 4.80
CA GLN A 443 12.28 -23.40 5.45
C GLN A 443 11.24 -24.09 6.34
N GLY A 444 9.99 -23.63 6.35
CA GLY A 444 8.89 -24.23 7.10
C GLY A 444 8.92 -23.92 8.59
N THR A 445 9.62 -22.88 9.03
CA THR A 445 9.71 -22.50 10.45
C THR A 445 9.34 -21.04 10.69
N THR A 446 9.11 -20.70 11.96
CA THR A 446 8.84 -19.35 12.42
C THR A 446 10.13 -18.55 12.49
N TYR A 447 10.07 -17.26 12.19
CA TYR A 447 11.20 -16.38 12.43
C TYR A 447 11.46 -16.20 13.93
N VAL A 448 12.73 -16.20 14.31
CA VAL A 448 13.16 -16.26 15.71
C VAL A 448 12.57 -15.13 16.58
N TYR A 449 12.46 -13.91 16.06
CA TYR A 449 11.88 -12.78 16.80
C TYR A 449 10.35 -12.78 16.88
N ASP A 450 9.66 -13.67 16.17
CA ASP A 450 8.22 -13.87 16.31
C ASP A 450 7.89 -14.93 17.39
N ILE A 451 8.90 -15.60 17.98
CA ILE A 451 8.72 -16.59 19.06
C ILE A 451 8.06 -15.99 20.31
N PRO A 452 8.46 -14.82 20.86
CA PRO A 452 7.77 -14.22 22.01
C PRO A 452 6.27 -13.99 21.77
N GLU A 453 5.90 -13.59 20.55
CA GLU A 453 4.49 -13.41 20.17
C GLU A 453 3.74 -14.74 20.13
N LEU A 454 4.38 -15.84 19.70
CA LEU A 454 3.79 -17.18 19.79
C LEU A 454 3.48 -17.59 21.23
N PHE A 455 4.39 -17.31 22.17
CA PHE A 455 4.14 -17.53 23.60
C PHE A 455 2.95 -16.69 24.08
N LYS A 456 2.88 -15.41 23.70
CA LYS A 456 1.75 -14.53 24.02
C LYS A 456 0.42 -15.11 23.54
N GLN A 457 0.34 -15.55 22.29
CA GLN A 457 -0.87 -16.15 21.74
C GLN A 457 -1.23 -17.48 22.41
N ALA A 458 -0.25 -18.32 22.75
CA ALA A 458 -0.48 -19.56 23.48
C ALA A 458 -1.04 -19.33 24.89
N VAL A 459 -0.48 -18.37 25.63
CA VAL A 459 -0.95 -17.99 26.97
C VAL A 459 -2.36 -17.38 26.91
N LEU A 460 -2.65 -16.50 25.95
CA LEU A 460 -4.00 -15.97 25.74
C LEU A 460 -5.01 -17.06 25.43
N ARG A 461 -4.64 -18.04 24.60
CA ARG A 461 -5.49 -19.20 24.31
C ARG A 461 -5.74 -20.04 25.57
N TYR A 462 -4.73 -20.21 26.40
CA TYR A 462 -4.83 -20.96 27.64
C TYR A 462 -5.80 -20.29 28.64
N TRP A 463 -5.68 -18.97 28.84
CA TRP A 463 -6.64 -18.20 29.63
C TRP A 463 -8.08 -18.31 29.10
N LYS A 464 -8.28 -18.21 27.79
CA LYS A 464 -9.61 -18.37 27.18
C LYS A 464 -10.22 -19.75 27.43
N GLN A 465 -9.40 -20.81 27.43
CA GLN A 465 -9.86 -22.15 27.73
C GLN A 465 -10.23 -22.29 29.20
N TRP A 466 -9.34 -21.84 30.10
CA TRP A 466 -9.56 -21.89 31.54
C TRP A 466 -10.82 -21.11 31.97
N SER A 467 -11.01 -19.91 31.42
CA SER A 467 -12.20 -19.07 31.64
C SER A 467 -13.51 -19.80 31.28
N LYS A 468 -13.52 -20.52 30.15
CA LYS A 468 -14.69 -21.32 29.73
C LYS A 468 -14.98 -22.49 30.67
N GLU A 469 -13.94 -23.13 31.19
CA GLU A 469 -14.07 -24.27 32.09
C GLU A 469 -14.56 -23.85 33.50
N HIS A 470 -14.18 -22.65 33.96
CA HIS A 470 -14.48 -22.16 35.32
C HIS A 470 -15.63 -21.15 35.37
N GLY A 471 -16.10 -20.65 34.22
CA GLY A 471 -17.22 -19.69 34.15
C GLY A 471 -16.86 -18.27 34.61
N GLU A 472 -15.57 -17.96 34.75
CA GLU A 472 -15.08 -16.63 35.15
C GLU A 472 -14.65 -15.82 33.93
N ASP A 473 -15.13 -14.58 33.82
CA ASP A 473 -14.73 -13.67 32.75
C ASP A 473 -13.50 -12.87 33.16
N ILE A 474 -12.42 -12.99 32.38
CA ILE A 474 -11.08 -12.53 32.81
C ILE A 474 -10.72 -11.28 32.04
N ASN A 475 -10.76 -10.15 32.74
CA ASN A 475 -10.29 -8.89 32.20
C ASN A 475 -8.76 -8.78 32.37
N LEU A 476 -8.03 -9.28 31.38
CA LEU A 476 -6.57 -9.15 31.30
C LEU A 476 -6.20 -7.69 30.98
N LYS A 477 -6.04 -6.87 32.03
CA LYS A 477 -5.62 -5.45 31.89
C LYS A 477 -4.12 -5.29 31.67
N ARG A 478 -3.32 -6.33 31.89
CA ARG A 478 -1.85 -6.34 31.75
C ARG A 478 -1.43 -7.22 30.59
N GLU A 479 -0.25 -6.96 30.03
CA GLU A 479 0.34 -7.87 29.05
C GLU A 479 0.61 -9.23 29.70
N VAL A 480 0.15 -10.30 29.06
CA VAL A 480 0.29 -11.67 29.60
C VAL A 480 1.69 -12.25 29.41
N VAL A 481 2.50 -11.67 28.52
CA VAL A 481 3.87 -12.09 28.26
C VAL A 481 4.71 -10.85 28.03
N GLU A 482 5.73 -10.69 28.85
CA GLU A 482 6.79 -9.69 28.68
C GLU A 482 8.09 -10.43 28.36
N ALA A 483 8.78 -10.04 27.29
CA ALA A 483 10.01 -10.68 26.85
C ALA A 483 11.15 -9.66 26.77
N SER A 484 12.26 -9.97 27.42
CA SER A 484 13.47 -9.16 27.41
C SER A 484 14.61 -9.94 26.79
N GLU A 485 15.24 -9.39 25.76
CA GLU A 485 16.35 -10.04 25.06
C GLU A 485 17.64 -9.95 25.87
N TYR A 486 18.41 -11.04 25.89
CA TYR A 486 19.70 -11.15 26.57
C TYR A 486 20.79 -11.40 25.52
N VAL A 487 21.83 -10.56 25.53
CA VAL A 487 22.87 -10.55 24.50
C VAL A 487 24.25 -10.69 25.14
N LEU A 488 25.11 -11.46 24.49
CA LEU A 488 26.50 -11.66 24.90
C LEU A 488 27.29 -10.37 24.73
N GLN A 489 27.92 -9.91 25.80
CA GLN A 489 28.81 -8.74 25.79
C GLN A 489 30.29 -9.16 25.85
N GLU A 490 31.19 -8.16 25.84
CA GLU A 490 32.65 -8.35 25.84
C GLU A 490 33.17 -9.09 27.10
N ASP A 491 32.39 -9.09 28.19
CA ASP A 491 32.67 -9.82 29.43
C ASP A 491 32.28 -11.31 29.37
N GLU A 492 31.88 -11.78 28.18
CA GLU A 492 31.34 -13.12 27.93
C GLU A 492 30.11 -13.47 28.78
N GLN A 493 29.41 -12.47 29.32
CA GLN A 493 28.14 -12.64 30.04
C GLN A 493 26.96 -12.16 29.21
N LEU A 494 25.77 -12.64 29.59
CA LEU A 494 24.51 -12.21 28.99
C LEU A 494 23.93 -11.04 29.78
N HIS A 495 23.66 -9.94 29.07
CA HIS A 495 23.02 -8.76 29.64
C HIS A 495 21.69 -8.48 28.95
N GLN A 496 20.71 -8.01 29.73
CA GLN A 496 19.44 -7.56 29.20
C GLN A 496 19.66 -6.32 28.32
N VAL A 497 19.10 -6.34 27.12
CA VAL A 497 19.15 -5.20 26.19
C VAL A 497 17.77 -4.88 25.65
N ASN A 498 17.57 -3.61 25.31
CA ASN A 498 16.41 -3.13 24.57
C ASN A 498 16.86 -2.66 23.19
N ARG A 499 16.83 -3.58 22.21
CA ARG A 499 17.22 -3.33 20.82
C ARG A 499 16.10 -3.71 19.85
N LEU A 500 16.22 -3.29 18.60
CA LEU A 500 15.22 -3.64 17.58
C LEU A 500 15.36 -5.11 17.19
N ALA A 501 14.22 -5.73 16.86
CA ALA A 501 14.20 -7.10 16.37
C ALA A 501 15.10 -7.27 15.14
N GLY A 502 15.74 -8.44 15.02
CA GLY A 502 16.54 -8.80 13.86
C GLY A 502 17.94 -8.18 13.77
N GLU A 503 18.35 -7.42 14.79
CA GLU A 503 19.71 -6.88 14.97
C GLU A 503 20.68 -7.87 15.64
N ASN A 504 20.33 -9.17 15.70
CA ASN A 504 21.23 -10.20 16.18
C ASN A 504 22.45 -10.38 15.27
N ASN A 505 23.63 -10.35 15.91
CA ASN A 505 24.91 -10.66 15.27
C ASN A 505 25.32 -12.14 15.43
N VAL A 506 24.64 -12.87 16.33
CA VAL A 506 24.88 -14.28 16.63
C VAL A 506 23.65 -15.09 16.20
N GLY A 507 23.87 -16.31 15.72
CA GLY A 507 22.81 -17.23 15.26
C GLY A 507 21.93 -17.86 16.35
N VAL A 508 22.10 -17.46 17.62
CA VAL A 508 21.26 -17.87 18.76
C VAL A 508 20.79 -16.62 19.50
N VAL A 509 19.51 -16.56 19.80
CA VAL A 509 18.88 -15.47 20.56
C VAL A 509 18.30 -16.03 21.85
N ALA A 510 18.47 -15.29 22.94
CA ALA A 510 17.97 -15.66 24.26
C ALA A 510 17.05 -14.57 24.82
N TRP A 511 15.98 -14.99 25.49
CA TRP A 511 15.08 -14.10 26.21
C TRP A 511 14.83 -14.61 27.62
N ARG A 512 14.69 -13.67 28.56
CA ARG A 512 13.96 -13.91 29.81
C ARG A 512 12.52 -13.46 29.58
N MET A 513 11.57 -14.36 29.81
CA MET A 513 10.15 -14.08 29.62
C MET A 513 9.41 -14.21 30.94
N ALA A 514 8.58 -13.22 31.26
CA ALA A 514 7.61 -13.27 32.35
C ALA A 514 6.22 -13.57 31.77
N LEU A 515 5.59 -14.65 32.20
CA LEU A 515 4.31 -15.13 31.72
C LEU A 515 3.28 -15.06 32.85
N ILE A 516 2.12 -14.48 32.61
CA ILE A 516 0.98 -14.50 33.52
C ILE A 516 0.07 -15.66 33.07
N THR A 517 -0.01 -16.73 33.86
CA THR A 517 -0.84 -17.92 33.56
C THR A 517 -1.90 -18.15 34.64
N PRO A 518 -2.97 -18.92 34.37
CA PRO A 518 -4.00 -19.24 35.37
C PRO A 518 -3.45 -19.77 36.69
N GLU A 519 -2.42 -20.62 36.66
CA GLU A 519 -1.81 -21.22 37.85
C GLU A 519 -0.84 -20.28 38.57
N TYR A 520 -0.31 -19.28 37.86
CA TYR A 520 0.59 -18.25 38.39
C TYR A 520 0.12 -16.85 37.95
N PRO A 521 -0.98 -16.32 38.53
CA PRO A 521 -1.52 -15.00 38.13
C PRO A 521 -0.59 -13.83 38.47
N GLU A 522 0.31 -14.00 39.44
CA GLU A 522 1.35 -13.02 39.79
C GLU A 522 2.49 -12.99 38.76
N GLY A 523 2.56 -13.99 37.88
CA GLY A 523 3.61 -14.17 36.89
C GLY A 523 4.56 -15.33 37.25
N ARG A 524 5.09 -15.97 36.21
CA ARG A 524 6.17 -16.96 36.29
C ARG A 524 7.22 -16.64 35.24
N GLU A 525 8.48 -16.87 35.58
CA GLU A 525 9.58 -16.59 34.65
C GLU A 525 10.12 -17.85 34.00
N ILE A 526 10.60 -17.70 32.77
CA ILE A 526 11.33 -18.72 32.03
C ILE A 526 12.49 -18.08 31.25
N ILE A 527 13.49 -18.88 30.89
CA ILE A 527 14.47 -18.53 29.87
C ILE A 527 14.14 -19.29 28.59
N VAL A 528 14.15 -18.59 27.46
CA VAL A 528 13.96 -19.17 26.13
C VAL A 528 15.20 -18.90 25.29
N ALA A 529 15.80 -19.94 24.71
CA ALA A 529 16.83 -19.81 23.69
C ALA A 529 16.31 -20.36 22.36
N ALA A 530 16.66 -19.72 21.24
CA ALA A 530 16.23 -20.13 19.91
C ALA A 530 17.29 -19.85 18.85
N ASN A 531 17.42 -20.75 17.88
CA ASN A 531 18.27 -20.51 16.72
C ASN A 531 17.62 -19.53 15.73
N ASP A 532 18.42 -18.63 15.17
CA ASP A 532 18.05 -17.87 13.98
C ASP A 532 18.46 -18.64 12.73
N ILE A 533 17.51 -19.39 12.15
CA ILE A 533 17.73 -20.14 10.90
C ILE A 533 18.14 -19.23 9.72
N THR A 534 17.83 -17.93 9.79
CA THR A 534 18.19 -16.96 8.76
C THR A 534 19.64 -16.49 8.86
N HIS A 535 20.32 -16.82 9.97
CA HIS A 535 21.71 -16.52 10.23
C HIS A 535 22.56 -17.79 10.02
N VAL A 536 23.27 -17.87 8.89
CA VAL A 536 24.15 -19.03 8.55
C VAL A 536 23.45 -20.38 8.75
N ILE A 537 22.19 -20.47 8.29
CA ILE A 537 21.34 -21.68 8.36
C ILE A 537 21.12 -22.17 9.81
N GLY A 538 21.24 -21.26 10.79
CA GLY A 538 21.12 -21.58 12.22
C GLY A 538 22.24 -22.46 12.75
N SER A 539 23.39 -22.53 12.08
CA SER A 539 24.52 -23.36 12.51
C SER A 539 25.21 -22.83 13.77
N PHE A 540 25.67 -23.75 14.62
CA PHE A 540 26.38 -23.46 15.86
C PHE A 540 27.88 -23.27 15.63
N ALA A 541 28.40 -22.09 15.98
CA ALA A 541 29.82 -21.87 16.21
C ALA A 541 30.06 -21.42 17.64
N VAL A 542 31.32 -21.10 17.97
CA VAL A 542 31.76 -20.79 19.34
C VAL A 542 30.90 -19.71 20.02
N GLN A 543 30.51 -18.66 19.29
CA GLN A 543 29.69 -17.60 19.86
C GLN A 543 28.25 -18.05 20.13
N GLU A 544 27.64 -18.80 19.21
CA GLU A 544 26.31 -19.40 19.39
C GLU A 544 26.28 -20.37 20.57
N ASP A 545 27.30 -21.23 20.69
CA ASP A 545 27.46 -22.17 21.80
C ASP A 545 27.58 -21.41 23.13
N THR A 546 28.38 -20.33 23.14
CA THR A 546 28.55 -19.48 24.34
C THR A 546 27.23 -18.86 24.77
N VAL A 547 26.46 -18.26 23.85
CA VAL A 547 25.14 -17.68 24.17
C VAL A 547 24.21 -18.75 24.75
N PHE A 548 24.17 -19.94 24.15
CA PHE A 548 23.35 -21.04 24.61
C PHE A 548 23.74 -21.50 26.02
N GLU A 549 25.04 -21.71 26.26
CA GLU A 549 25.57 -22.11 27.57
C GLU A 549 25.23 -21.08 28.65
N ARG A 550 25.49 -19.80 28.39
CA ARG A 550 25.21 -18.72 29.36
C ARG A 550 23.72 -18.58 29.65
N ALA A 551 22.86 -18.77 28.64
CA ALA A 551 21.41 -18.73 28.84
C ALA A 551 20.93 -19.91 29.70
N LEU A 552 21.51 -21.10 29.51
CA LEU A 552 21.24 -22.27 30.34
C LEU A 552 21.74 -22.06 31.79
N GLN A 553 22.95 -21.54 31.97
CA GLN A 553 23.50 -21.21 33.29
C GLN A 553 22.62 -20.19 34.02
N LEU A 554 22.12 -19.16 33.31
CA LEU A 554 21.19 -18.18 33.85
C LEU A 554 19.91 -18.86 34.39
N ALA A 555 19.30 -19.75 33.61
CA ALA A 555 18.12 -20.49 34.01
C ALA A 555 18.38 -21.38 35.24
N LEU A 556 19.50 -22.11 35.24
CA LEU A 556 19.91 -22.98 36.35
C LEU A 556 20.16 -22.18 37.64
N SER A 557 20.86 -21.05 37.54
CA SER A 557 21.16 -20.19 38.70
C SER A 557 19.91 -19.56 39.32
N ALA A 558 18.93 -19.21 38.50
CA ALA A 558 17.65 -18.66 38.95
C ALA A 558 16.62 -19.74 39.35
N GLY A 559 16.90 -21.02 39.08
CA GLY A 559 15.97 -22.12 39.36
C GLY A 559 14.69 -22.07 38.51
N ILE A 560 14.74 -21.47 37.32
CA ILE A 560 13.58 -21.30 36.43
C ILE A 560 13.67 -22.21 35.19
N PRO A 561 12.53 -22.55 34.55
CA PRO A 561 12.53 -23.40 33.36
C PRO A 561 13.32 -22.81 32.19
N PHE A 562 14.05 -23.68 31.49
CA PHE A 562 14.73 -23.36 30.24
C PHE A 562 14.01 -24.04 29.08
N ILE A 563 13.63 -23.26 28.06
CA ILE A 563 12.99 -23.75 26.84
C ILE A 563 13.92 -23.48 25.66
N TYR A 564 14.19 -24.52 24.87
CA TYR A 564 14.97 -24.40 23.64
C TYR A 564 14.09 -24.64 22.41
N VAL A 565 14.05 -23.65 21.51
CA VAL A 565 13.39 -23.75 20.21
C VAL A 565 14.44 -24.06 19.15
N SER A 566 14.47 -25.32 18.74
CA SER A 566 15.50 -25.86 17.84
C SER A 566 15.11 -25.71 16.36
N ALA A 567 15.88 -24.91 15.62
CA ALA A 567 15.81 -24.81 14.16
C ALA A 567 17.22 -24.51 13.62
N ASN A 568 18.03 -25.56 13.46
CA ASN A 568 19.45 -25.45 13.12
C ASN A 568 19.90 -26.55 12.16
N SER A 569 21.12 -26.41 11.66
CA SER A 569 21.83 -27.40 10.83
C SER A 569 22.99 -28.09 11.57
N GLY A 570 23.00 -28.08 12.90
CA GLY A 570 24.10 -28.58 13.73
C GLY A 570 25.34 -27.66 13.74
N ALA A 571 26.52 -28.25 13.95
CA ALA A 571 27.78 -27.52 14.03
C ALA A 571 28.13 -26.82 12.71
N ARG A 572 28.70 -25.62 12.79
CA ARG A 572 29.14 -24.84 11.64
C ARG A 572 30.32 -25.54 10.97
N LEU A 573 30.11 -25.95 9.73
CA LEU A 573 31.16 -26.48 8.88
C LEU A 573 31.73 -25.35 8.02
N GLY A 574 33.05 -25.28 7.94
CA GLY A 574 33.75 -24.30 7.12
C GLY A 574 35.18 -24.75 6.87
N LEU A 575 35.70 -24.36 5.71
CA LEU A 575 37.13 -24.44 5.39
C LEU A 575 37.68 -23.02 5.33
N ALA A 576 39.01 -22.87 5.44
CA ALA A 576 39.66 -21.59 5.21
C ALA A 576 39.61 -21.24 3.71
N GLU A 577 38.51 -20.62 3.26
CA GLU A 577 38.29 -20.27 1.85
C GLU A 577 39.37 -19.32 1.31
N ASP A 578 39.89 -18.42 2.16
CA ASP A 578 40.99 -17.52 1.79
C ASP A 578 42.28 -18.29 1.45
N LEU A 579 42.56 -19.38 2.18
CA LEU A 579 43.74 -20.23 1.94
C LEU A 579 43.52 -21.18 0.76
N LYS A 580 42.28 -21.62 0.52
CA LYS A 580 41.91 -22.54 -0.57
C LYS A 580 42.34 -22.02 -1.94
N LEU A 581 42.24 -20.71 -2.18
CA LEU A 581 42.68 -20.09 -3.44
C LEU A 581 44.21 -20.00 -3.57
N GLN A 582 44.93 -20.06 -2.44
CA GLN A 582 46.39 -19.94 -2.41
C GLN A 582 47.09 -21.29 -2.53
N PHE A 583 46.46 -22.38 -2.09
CA PHE A 583 47.05 -23.72 -2.18
C PHE A 583 47.36 -24.12 -3.64
N LYS A 584 48.58 -24.62 -3.83
CA LYS A 584 49.06 -25.26 -5.06
C LYS A 584 49.18 -26.76 -4.82
N VAL A 585 49.01 -27.53 -5.89
CA VAL A 585 49.11 -28.98 -5.87
C VAL A 585 50.46 -29.40 -6.44
N ALA A 586 51.23 -30.17 -5.68
CA ALA A 586 52.44 -30.82 -6.18
C ALA A 586 52.06 -32.15 -6.83
N TRP A 587 51.79 -32.15 -8.14
CA TRP A 587 51.41 -33.34 -8.89
C TRP A 587 52.55 -34.36 -8.97
N GLU A 588 52.21 -35.65 -9.07
CA GLU A 588 53.19 -36.69 -9.42
C GLU A 588 53.74 -36.49 -10.83
N ASP A 589 52.86 -36.08 -11.75
CA ASP A 589 53.13 -35.73 -13.14
C ASP A 589 52.24 -34.54 -13.53
N ALA A 590 52.85 -33.40 -13.86
CA ALA A 590 52.11 -32.17 -14.15
C ALA A 590 51.26 -32.27 -15.42
N ASP A 591 51.67 -33.12 -16.37
CA ASP A 591 50.95 -33.33 -17.63
C ASP A 591 49.89 -34.44 -17.52
N ALA A 592 49.86 -35.18 -16.39
CA ALA A 592 48.89 -36.26 -16.11
C ALA A 592 48.34 -36.25 -14.66
N PRO A 593 47.51 -35.25 -14.27
CA PRO A 593 47.00 -35.08 -12.90
C PRO A 593 46.24 -36.30 -12.32
N GLN A 594 45.66 -37.14 -13.17
CA GLN A 594 44.96 -38.38 -12.79
C GLN A 594 45.85 -39.41 -12.09
N LYS A 595 47.19 -39.29 -12.22
CA LYS A 595 48.15 -40.15 -11.49
C LYS A 595 48.23 -39.82 -9.99
N GLY A 596 47.58 -38.74 -9.56
CA GLY A 596 47.56 -38.29 -8.17
C GLY A 596 48.54 -37.16 -7.89
N PHE A 597 48.63 -36.77 -6.61
CA PHE A 597 49.46 -35.68 -6.13
C PHE A 597 50.22 -36.10 -4.87
N LYS A 598 51.34 -35.41 -4.61
CA LYS A 598 52.22 -35.64 -3.46
C LYS A 598 51.71 -34.92 -2.21
N TYR A 599 51.50 -33.61 -2.33
CA TYR A 599 51.06 -32.75 -1.23
C TYR A 599 50.50 -31.42 -1.77
N LEU A 600 49.88 -30.65 -0.87
CA LEU A 600 49.51 -29.26 -1.10
C LEU A 600 50.57 -28.34 -0.52
N TYR A 601 50.88 -27.24 -1.20
CA TYR A 601 51.88 -26.27 -0.74
C TYR A 601 51.46 -24.83 -1.03
N LEU A 602 52.09 -23.90 -0.34
CA LEU A 602 52.01 -22.46 -0.63
C LEU A 602 53.33 -22.00 -1.23
N THR A 603 53.25 -21.03 -2.14
CA THR A 603 54.47 -20.36 -2.59
C THR A 603 55.01 -19.46 -1.47
N THR A 604 56.30 -19.13 -1.50
CA THR A 604 56.88 -18.22 -0.51
C THR A 604 56.19 -16.86 -0.49
N ASN A 605 55.66 -16.41 -1.63
CA ASN A 605 54.92 -15.15 -1.72
C ASN A 605 53.52 -15.26 -1.10
N ASP A 606 52.82 -16.38 -1.29
CA ASP A 606 51.47 -16.57 -0.75
C ASP A 606 51.49 -16.94 0.74
N PHE A 607 52.56 -17.54 1.25
CA PHE A 607 52.77 -17.77 2.68
C PHE A 607 53.10 -16.48 3.46
N LYS A 608 53.66 -15.47 2.79
CA LYS A 608 54.00 -14.18 3.41
C LYS A 608 52.81 -13.22 3.51
N LYS A 609 51.79 -13.42 2.67
CA LYS A 609 50.52 -12.71 2.75
C LYS A 609 49.69 -13.32 3.88
#